data_AF-A0ABD3QX84-F1
#
_entry.id   AF-A0ABD3QX84-F1
#
_cell.length_a   1.000
_cell.length_b   1.000
_cell.length_c   1.000
_cell.angle_alpha   90.00
_cell.angle_beta   90.00
_cell.angle_gamma   90.00
#
_symmetry.space_group_name_H-M   'P 1'
#
loop_
_entity.id
_entity.type
_entity.pdbx_description
1 polymer ?
#
loop_
_entity_poly.entity_id
_entity_poly.type
_entity_poly.pdbx_seq_one_letter_code
_entity_poly.pdbx_strand_id
1 'polypeptide(L)'
;MTKFSSRFAVATTILCLRETFVASTETPTTSPTANVGTSKWYANYSTQRCLQDCPEGDGGECSGVTTDTWAGFYDDAQTCCGERFGYLDVDYCADRSLKVPRGTGKYYADTESGMCLQDTDPAQGAASSDKLYADVATCCKKALGWINSEYCESRSVSGTGFTGKWSVDYVNMVCKKDCATDATNYPECAPLEDRLATLFDDAASCCAGKLGWIDSTACETVSTTGKEVVSNGTEKYYADYASSPPRCAKDCEVVDGGDPECGGIIANSAGVQFFNDTATCCDAKFSWMDNGLCKAITTGASTGLWWVDYHSNSCRQDCPEADNSPCGGSPPDLSMELFDDPMTCCSVKLGWVQAANCVAASTTGSSGATNGTLMFYADYEAGHCKKDCAVDAASPECGGVLESTAGLKMFDDNAKCCSSQFSWVDSDLCEAMATGGYTNKFYVSYADNACKKDCAVDAASPECGGNPADPATDMYLNATTCCKAKVNWVDSATCVSMSETGVAVNATGSGKWYVDWALVKCVKDCPVSATSPECGGLAASWQLQNGGHGTAADCCSTQLQWVNATACHL
;
A
#
# COMPACT_ATOMS: atom_id res chain seq x y z
N MET A 1 -6.12 -57.07 -47.73
CA MET A 1 -6.17 -57.82 -46.45
C MET A 1 -7.45 -57.36 -45.76
N THR A 2 -8.51 -58.12 -45.49
CA THR A 2 -8.78 -59.58 -45.57
C THR A 2 -10.30 -59.76 -45.71
N LYS A 3 -10.75 -60.81 -46.43
CA LYS A 3 -12.16 -61.21 -46.66
C LYS A 3 -12.86 -61.65 -45.36
N PHE A 4 -14.20 -61.55 -45.31
CA PHE A 4 -15.08 -62.73 -45.13
C PHE A 4 -16.53 -62.46 -45.61
N SER A 5 -17.09 -63.45 -46.31
CA SER A 5 -18.45 -63.53 -46.85
C SER A 5 -19.42 -64.19 -45.87
N SER A 6 -20.73 -63.98 -46.03
CA SER A 6 -21.69 -65.09 -46.24
C SER A 6 -23.05 -64.59 -46.77
N ARG A 7 -23.60 -65.37 -47.70
CA ARG A 7 -24.93 -65.24 -48.31
C ARG A 7 -25.89 -66.21 -47.61
N PHE A 8 -27.19 -65.92 -47.57
CA PHE A 8 -28.21 -66.96 -47.78
C PHE A 8 -29.50 -66.34 -48.32
N ALA A 9 -29.89 -66.80 -49.51
CA ALA A 9 -31.21 -66.62 -50.10
C ALA A 9 -31.95 -67.96 -50.00
N VAL A 10 -33.23 -67.94 -49.64
CA VAL A 10 -34.11 -69.10 -49.78
C VAL A 10 -35.40 -68.62 -50.45
N ALA A 11 -35.63 -69.16 -51.65
CA ALA A 11 -36.90 -69.12 -52.34
C ALA A 11 -37.71 -70.37 -51.94
N THR A 12 -39.03 -70.25 -51.81
CA THR A 12 -39.94 -71.41 -51.82
C THR A 12 -41.25 -71.01 -52.47
N THR A 13 -41.86 -71.98 -53.14
CA THR A 13 -42.65 -71.87 -54.36
C THR A 13 -43.99 -72.57 -54.14
N ILE A 14 -45.07 -71.96 -54.66
CA ILE A 14 -46.35 -72.55 -55.15
C ILE A 14 -47.22 -73.37 -54.18
N LEU A 15 -48.52 -73.02 -54.08
CA LEU A 15 -49.62 -73.90 -54.50
C LEU A 15 -50.96 -73.14 -54.62
N CYS A 16 -51.40 -72.94 -55.86
CA CYS A 16 -52.79 -72.67 -56.22
C CYS A 16 -53.56 -73.99 -56.26
N LEU A 17 -54.71 -74.06 -55.58
CA LEU A 17 -55.76 -75.05 -55.85
C LEU A 17 -57.09 -74.31 -55.92
N ARG A 18 -57.67 -74.31 -57.12
CA ARG A 18 -59.10 -74.06 -57.37
C ARG A 18 -59.84 -75.35 -57.08
N GLU A 19 -60.91 -75.29 -56.30
CA GLU A 19 -62.06 -76.18 -56.47
C GLU A 19 -63.37 -75.40 -56.36
N THR A 20 -64.18 -75.56 -57.40
CA THR A 20 -65.56 -75.12 -57.53
C THR A 20 -66.48 -76.09 -56.78
N PHE A 21 -67.35 -75.60 -55.90
CA PHE A 21 -68.53 -76.36 -55.46
C PHE A 21 -69.80 -75.50 -55.48
N VAL A 22 -70.61 -75.80 -56.50
CA VAL A 22 -72.06 -75.98 -56.57
C VAL A 22 -72.93 -75.34 -55.48
N ALA A 23 -73.81 -74.45 -55.94
CA ALA A 23 -74.97 -73.96 -55.22
C ALA A 23 -75.95 -75.10 -54.87
N SER A 24 -76.37 -75.16 -53.62
CA SER A 24 -77.56 -75.90 -53.21
C SER A 24 -78.48 -74.95 -52.43
N THR A 25 -79.59 -74.65 -53.09
CA THR A 25 -80.78 -74.00 -52.55
C THR A 25 -81.49 -74.98 -51.63
N GLU A 26 -81.61 -74.63 -50.33
CA GLU A 26 -82.85 -74.81 -49.56
C GLU A 26 -82.69 -74.15 -48.18
N THR A 27 -83.56 -73.17 -47.93
CA THR A 27 -83.73 -72.41 -46.70
C THR A 27 -84.40 -73.24 -45.61
N PRO A 28 -83.86 -73.26 -44.37
CA PRO A 28 -84.66 -73.41 -43.18
C PRO A 28 -85.02 -72.01 -42.67
N THR A 29 -86.29 -71.66 -42.81
CA THR A 29 -86.94 -70.47 -42.26
C THR A 29 -86.93 -70.54 -40.72
N THR A 30 -86.01 -69.81 -40.11
CA THR A 30 -86.14 -68.98 -38.89
C THR A 30 -84.74 -68.57 -38.44
N SER A 31 -84.13 -67.61 -39.15
CA SER A 31 -82.97 -66.91 -38.58
C SER A 31 -83.39 -66.23 -37.29
N PRO A 32 -82.60 -66.32 -36.20
CA PRO A 32 -82.82 -65.47 -35.05
C PRO A 32 -82.81 -64.03 -35.54
N THR A 33 -83.72 -63.20 -35.03
CA THR A 33 -83.68 -61.76 -35.21
C THR A 33 -82.24 -61.31 -34.99
N ALA A 34 -81.53 -60.94 -36.06
CA ALA A 34 -80.16 -60.46 -35.94
C ALA A 34 -80.25 -59.26 -35.00
N ASN A 35 -79.53 -59.33 -33.88
CA ASN A 35 -79.50 -58.24 -32.94
C ASN A 35 -78.82 -57.09 -33.69
N VAL A 36 -79.59 -56.08 -34.11
CA VAL A 36 -79.13 -55.05 -35.07
C VAL A 36 -78.28 -53.96 -34.41
N GLY A 37 -77.98 -54.11 -33.11
CA GLY A 37 -77.37 -53.06 -32.30
C GLY A 37 -78.27 -51.82 -32.19
N THR A 38 -77.85 -50.87 -31.37
CA THR A 38 -78.54 -49.58 -31.18
C THR A 38 -77.93 -48.46 -32.03
N SER A 39 -76.77 -48.72 -32.65
CA SER A 39 -75.89 -47.74 -33.30
C SER A 39 -75.41 -46.61 -32.38
N LYS A 40 -75.61 -46.76 -31.06
CA LYS A 40 -75.15 -45.84 -30.01
C LYS A 40 -73.78 -46.25 -29.51
N TRP A 41 -73.12 -45.37 -28.78
CA TRP A 41 -71.81 -45.60 -28.18
C TRP A 41 -71.96 -46.05 -26.73
N TYR A 42 -71.14 -47.01 -26.30
CA TYR A 42 -71.08 -47.48 -24.91
C TYR A 42 -69.63 -47.56 -24.44
N ALA A 43 -69.41 -47.41 -23.12
CA ALA A 43 -68.08 -47.43 -22.55
C ALA A 43 -67.55 -48.86 -22.36
N ASN A 44 -66.37 -49.14 -22.92
CA ASN A 44 -65.58 -50.33 -22.63
C ASN A 44 -64.43 -49.97 -21.68
N TYR A 45 -64.60 -50.30 -20.40
CA TYR A 45 -63.63 -49.97 -19.35
C TYR A 45 -62.32 -50.76 -19.46
N SER A 46 -62.30 -51.91 -20.15
CA SER A 46 -61.08 -52.72 -20.31
C SER A 46 -60.09 -52.08 -21.29
N THR A 47 -60.60 -51.46 -22.35
CA THR A 47 -59.81 -50.76 -23.36
C THR A 47 -59.78 -49.24 -23.14
N GLN A 48 -60.56 -48.75 -22.17
CA GLN A 48 -60.77 -47.33 -21.87
C GLN A 48 -61.21 -46.53 -23.11
N ARG A 49 -62.13 -47.11 -23.88
CA ARG A 49 -62.66 -46.55 -25.12
C ARG A 49 -64.17 -46.63 -25.14
N CYS A 50 -64.80 -45.76 -25.91
CA CYS A 50 -66.20 -45.90 -26.28
C CYS A 50 -66.28 -46.70 -27.57
N LEU A 51 -67.15 -47.71 -27.60
CA LEU A 51 -67.33 -48.58 -28.75
C LEU A 51 -68.75 -48.38 -29.30
N GLN A 52 -68.91 -48.45 -30.62
CA GLN A 52 -70.23 -48.34 -31.24
C GLN A 52 -70.93 -49.71 -31.27
N ASP A 53 -72.16 -49.75 -30.74
CA ASP A 53 -73.02 -50.92 -30.67
C ASP A 53 -73.74 -51.17 -32.01
N CYS A 54 -73.05 -51.85 -32.92
CA CYS A 54 -73.58 -52.26 -34.21
C CYS A 54 -72.93 -53.55 -34.72
N PRO A 55 -73.60 -54.32 -35.61
CA PRO A 55 -73.09 -55.57 -36.16
C PRO A 55 -71.69 -55.43 -36.77
N GLU A 56 -70.83 -56.41 -36.50
CA GLU A 56 -69.52 -56.50 -37.15
C GLU A 56 -69.71 -56.69 -38.66
N GLY A 57 -69.40 -55.66 -39.46
CA GLY A 57 -69.48 -55.74 -40.92
C GLY A 57 -70.30 -54.64 -41.61
N ASP A 58 -71.08 -53.86 -40.86
CA ASP A 58 -71.94 -52.80 -41.43
C ASP A 58 -71.16 -51.57 -41.97
N GLY A 59 -69.83 -51.60 -41.89
CA GLY A 59 -68.98 -50.46 -42.23
C GLY A 59 -68.98 -49.38 -41.14
N GLY A 60 -67.96 -48.51 -41.11
CA GLY A 60 -67.81 -47.48 -40.06
C GLY A 60 -67.10 -47.96 -38.79
N GLU A 61 -67.47 -47.38 -37.65
CA GLU A 61 -66.82 -47.49 -36.33
C GLU A 61 -67.34 -48.67 -35.47
N CYS A 62 -68.09 -49.60 -36.07
CA CYS A 62 -68.75 -50.72 -35.37
C CYS A 62 -67.76 -51.69 -34.69
N SER A 63 -68.08 -52.05 -33.45
CA SER A 63 -67.26 -52.93 -32.59
C SER A 63 -68.00 -54.18 -32.10
N GLY A 64 -69.12 -54.53 -32.75
CA GLY A 64 -69.98 -55.64 -32.34
C GLY A 64 -71.12 -55.21 -31.41
N VAL A 65 -72.14 -56.07 -31.31
CA VAL A 65 -73.35 -55.79 -30.53
C VAL A 65 -73.13 -56.20 -29.08
N THR A 66 -73.29 -55.26 -28.16
CA THR A 66 -73.14 -55.55 -26.72
C THR A 66 -74.34 -56.36 -26.21
N THR A 67 -74.06 -57.38 -25.39
CA THR A 67 -75.10 -58.14 -24.68
C THR A 67 -75.42 -57.57 -23.30
N ASP A 68 -74.70 -56.52 -22.89
CA ASP A 68 -74.85 -55.92 -21.57
C ASP A 68 -76.09 -55.04 -21.51
N THR A 69 -77.11 -55.53 -20.80
CA THR A 69 -78.39 -54.81 -20.60
C THR A 69 -78.28 -53.60 -19.68
N TRP A 70 -77.13 -53.40 -19.03
CA TRP A 70 -76.85 -52.31 -18.10
C TRP A 70 -75.93 -51.22 -18.68
N ALA A 71 -75.47 -51.38 -19.93
CA ALA A 71 -74.63 -50.40 -20.60
C ALA A 71 -75.39 -49.08 -20.82
N GLY A 72 -74.78 -47.96 -20.43
CA GLY A 72 -75.29 -46.64 -20.81
C GLY A 72 -74.94 -46.35 -22.27
N PHE A 73 -75.95 -45.93 -23.05
CA PHE A 73 -75.80 -45.64 -24.47
C PHE A 73 -75.80 -44.13 -24.73
N TYR A 74 -74.93 -43.69 -25.64
CA TYR A 74 -74.67 -42.29 -25.97
C TYR A 74 -74.76 -42.06 -27.48
N ASP A 75 -75.04 -40.81 -27.88
CA ASP A 75 -75.23 -40.46 -29.29
C ASP A 75 -73.91 -40.47 -30.08
N ASP A 76 -72.80 -40.13 -29.44
CA ASP A 76 -71.47 -40.09 -30.05
C ASP A 76 -70.36 -40.48 -29.05
N ALA A 77 -69.17 -40.77 -29.59
CA ALA A 77 -68.01 -41.16 -28.81
C ALA A 77 -67.55 -40.06 -27.83
N GLN A 78 -67.66 -38.80 -28.21
CA GLN A 78 -67.21 -37.66 -27.41
C GLN A 78 -68.05 -37.51 -26.14
N THR A 79 -69.37 -37.60 -26.26
CA THR A 79 -70.32 -37.58 -25.14
C THR A 79 -70.11 -38.79 -24.24
N CYS A 80 -69.95 -39.99 -24.82
CA CYS A 80 -69.62 -41.20 -24.05
C CYS A 80 -68.31 -41.02 -23.25
N CYS A 81 -67.26 -40.49 -23.88
CA CYS A 81 -65.97 -40.25 -23.23
C CYS A 81 -66.07 -39.20 -22.11
N GLY A 82 -66.79 -38.09 -22.33
CA GLY A 82 -66.96 -37.05 -21.32
C GLY A 82 -67.72 -37.55 -20.07
N GLU A 83 -68.71 -38.42 -20.26
CA GLU A 83 -69.55 -38.95 -19.18
C GLU A 83 -68.93 -40.15 -18.44
N ARG A 84 -68.11 -40.97 -19.13
CA ARG A 84 -67.61 -42.25 -18.57
C ARG A 84 -66.11 -42.28 -18.31
N PHE A 85 -65.34 -41.46 -19.01
CA PHE A 85 -63.88 -41.41 -18.92
C PHE A 85 -63.41 -40.00 -18.59
N GLY A 86 -64.04 -39.32 -17.62
CA GLY A 86 -63.69 -37.94 -17.24
C GLY A 86 -62.26 -37.74 -16.70
N TYR A 87 -61.48 -38.80 -16.51
CA TYR A 87 -60.06 -38.74 -16.20
C TYR A 87 -59.15 -38.71 -17.45
N LEU A 88 -59.69 -39.01 -18.63
CA LEU A 88 -59.03 -38.87 -19.92
C LEU A 88 -59.40 -37.52 -20.55
N ASP A 89 -58.53 -36.99 -21.41
CA ASP A 89 -58.93 -35.90 -22.30
C ASP A 89 -60.04 -36.39 -23.25
N VAL A 90 -61.13 -35.62 -23.36
CA VAL A 90 -62.32 -36.06 -24.09
C VAL A 90 -62.05 -36.27 -25.58
N ASP A 91 -61.18 -35.45 -26.17
CA ASP A 91 -60.85 -35.53 -27.59
C ASP A 91 -59.87 -36.68 -27.85
N TYR A 92 -58.94 -36.92 -26.91
CA TYR A 92 -58.09 -38.10 -26.94
C TYR A 92 -58.95 -39.39 -26.92
N CYS A 93 -59.85 -39.50 -25.95
CA CYS A 93 -60.69 -40.67 -25.80
C CYS A 93 -61.59 -40.87 -27.03
N ALA A 94 -62.18 -39.80 -27.55
CA ALA A 94 -63.02 -39.86 -28.74
C ALA A 94 -62.25 -40.32 -29.99
N ASP A 95 -61.04 -39.81 -30.23
CA ASP A 95 -60.21 -40.24 -31.38
C ASP A 95 -59.75 -41.70 -31.24
N ARG A 96 -59.28 -42.11 -30.05
CA ARG A 96 -58.85 -43.51 -29.83
C ARG A 96 -60.00 -44.52 -29.81
N SER A 97 -61.24 -44.03 -29.69
CA SER A 97 -62.48 -44.81 -29.80
C SER A 97 -62.87 -45.09 -31.26
N LEU A 98 -62.26 -44.39 -32.22
CA LEU A 98 -62.39 -44.70 -33.64
C LEU A 98 -61.65 -46.01 -33.97
N LYS A 99 -62.17 -46.75 -34.92
CA LYS A 99 -61.60 -47.93 -35.57
C LYS A 99 -60.27 -47.62 -36.24
N VAL A 100 -60.13 -46.41 -36.81
CA VAL A 100 -58.86 -45.90 -37.33
C VAL A 100 -58.63 -44.51 -36.74
N PRO A 101 -57.96 -44.43 -35.56
CA PRO A 101 -57.63 -43.16 -34.94
C PRO A 101 -56.74 -42.33 -35.89
N ARG A 102 -56.90 -41.01 -35.88
CA ARG A 102 -56.18 -40.10 -36.79
C ARG A 102 -55.30 -39.08 -36.06
N GLY A 103 -55.35 -39.08 -34.72
CA GLY A 103 -54.81 -38.00 -33.93
C GLY A 103 -55.81 -36.84 -33.85
N THR A 104 -55.81 -36.19 -32.70
CA THR A 104 -56.72 -35.07 -32.40
C THR A 104 -56.33 -33.77 -33.10
N GLY A 105 -55.12 -33.68 -33.65
CA GLY A 105 -54.55 -32.46 -34.18
C GLY A 105 -54.22 -31.41 -33.10
N LYS A 106 -54.43 -31.74 -31.83
CA LYS A 106 -54.11 -30.91 -30.67
C LYS A 106 -52.68 -31.13 -30.19
N TYR A 107 -52.23 -30.30 -29.25
CA TYR A 107 -50.87 -30.34 -28.73
C TYR A 107 -50.82 -30.93 -27.33
N TYR A 108 -49.78 -31.69 -27.04
CA TYR A 108 -49.45 -32.19 -25.71
C TYR A 108 -48.00 -31.82 -25.37
N ALA A 109 -47.69 -31.69 -24.08
CA ALA A 109 -46.37 -31.28 -23.65
C ALA A 109 -45.44 -32.48 -23.52
N ASP A 110 -44.32 -32.45 -24.24
CA ASP A 110 -43.17 -33.31 -23.98
C ASP A 110 -42.20 -32.58 -23.04
N THR A 111 -42.25 -32.95 -21.77
CA THR A 111 -41.42 -32.34 -20.73
C THR A 111 -39.93 -32.63 -20.89
N GLU A 112 -39.57 -33.71 -21.59
CA GLU A 112 -38.17 -34.09 -21.78
C GLU A 112 -37.49 -33.15 -22.77
N SER A 113 -38.07 -33.01 -23.97
CA SER A 113 -37.57 -32.06 -24.98
C SER A 113 -37.92 -30.60 -24.67
N GLY A 114 -38.90 -30.35 -23.80
CA GLY A 114 -39.37 -29.00 -23.50
C GLY A 114 -40.17 -28.37 -24.63
N MET A 115 -40.89 -29.20 -25.39
CA MET A 115 -41.68 -28.80 -26.56
C MET A 115 -43.12 -29.29 -26.44
N CYS A 116 -44.00 -28.72 -27.25
CA CYS A 116 -45.37 -29.14 -27.43
C CYS A 116 -45.52 -29.86 -28.76
N LEU A 117 -45.82 -31.15 -28.72
CA LEU A 117 -45.92 -32.01 -29.90
C LEU A 117 -47.38 -32.10 -30.35
N GLN A 118 -47.61 -32.13 -31.67
CA GLN A 118 -48.95 -32.29 -32.22
C GLN A 118 -49.35 -33.77 -32.29
N ASP A 119 -50.49 -34.12 -31.72
CA ASP A 119 -51.08 -35.46 -31.77
C ASP A 119 -51.69 -35.71 -33.16
N THR A 120 -50.85 -36.23 -34.07
CA THR A 120 -51.18 -36.50 -35.48
C THR A 120 -51.01 -37.96 -35.88
N ASP A 121 -50.34 -38.77 -35.06
CA ASP A 121 -50.17 -40.21 -35.28
C ASP A 121 -50.54 -40.96 -33.99
N PRO A 122 -51.54 -41.86 -34.00
CA PRO A 122 -51.91 -42.65 -32.84
C PRO A 122 -50.80 -43.56 -32.28
N ALA A 123 -49.79 -43.89 -33.09
CA ALA A 123 -48.67 -44.74 -32.68
C ALA A 123 -47.54 -43.95 -31.98
N GLN A 124 -47.46 -42.63 -32.18
CA GLN A 124 -46.39 -41.76 -31.67
C GLN A 124 -46.91 -40.46 -31.03
N GLY A 125 -48.22 -40.33 -30.91
CA GLY A 125 -48.92 -39.13 -30.43
C GLY A 125 -49.12 -39.14 -28.93
N ALA A 126 -50.13 -38.39 -28.49
CA ALA A 126 -50.42 -38.22 -27.06
C ALA A 126 -50.71 -39.57 -26.38
N ALA A 127 -50.28 -39.70 -25.12
CA ALA A 127 -50.64 -40.78 -24.21
C ALA A 127 -51.97 -40.48 -23.49
N SER A 128 -52.56 -41.50 -22.88
CA SER A 128 -53.84 -41.36 -22.14
C SER A 128 -53.74 -40.47 -20.89
N SER A 129 -52.54 -40.26 -20.37
CA SER A 129 -52.27 -39.33 -19.27
C SER A 129 -52.08 -37.89 -19.71
N ASP A 130 -51.93 -37.64 -21.01
CA ASP A 130 -51.59 -36.32 -21.51
C ASP A 130 -52.81 -35.42 -21.58
N LYS A 131 -52.58 -34.15 -21.26
CA LYS A 131 -53.57 -33.10 -21.45
C LYS A 131 -53.40 -32.48 -22.82
N LEU A 132 -54.50 -32.36 -23.57
CA LEU A 132 -54.48 -31.77 -24.89
C LEU A 132 -54.80 -30.27 -24.86
N TYR A 133 -54.13 -29.52 -25.72
CA TYR A 133 -54.25 -28.08 -25.85
C TYR A 133 -54.56 -27.71 -27.30
N ALA A 134 -55.38 -26.68 -27.50
CA ALA A 134 -55.83 -26.28 -28.84
C ALA A 134 -54.68 -25.76 -29.74
N ASP A 135 -53.68 -25.14 -29.13
CA ASP A 135 -52.55 -24.52 -29.82
C ASP A 135 -51.26 -24.61 -28.99
N VAL A 136 -50.13 -24.44 -29.69
CA VAL A 136 -48.78 -24.50 -29.12
C VAL A 136 -48.60 -23.48 -28.00
N ALA A 137 -49.02 -22.23 -28.20
CA ALA A 137 -48.84 -21.16 -27.22
C ALA A 137 -49.52 -21.48 -25.88
N THR A 138 -50.74 -22.02 -25.94
CA THR A 138 -51.48 -22.46 -24.75
C THR A 138 -50.82 -23.65 -24.08
N CYS A 139 -50.32 -24.62 -24.87
CA CYS A 139 -49.57 -25.75 -24.35
C CYS A 139 -48.29 -25.28 -23.63
N CYS A 140 -47.44 -24.50 -24.30
CA CYS A 140 -46.20 -23.97 -23.76
C CYS A 140 -46.45 -23.18 -22.47
N LYS A 141 -47.44 -22.29 -22.46
CA LYS A 141 -47.76 -21.47 -21.29
C LYS A 141 -48.29 -22.27 -20.10
N LYS A 142 -49.15 -23.27 -20.33
CA LYS A 142 -49.86 -23.97 -19.25
C LYS A 142 -49.15 -25.23 -18.76
N ALA A 143 -48.52 -25.98 -19.67
CA ALA A 143 -47.84 -27.23 -19.35
C ALA A 143 -46.34 -27.05 -19.16
N LEU A 144 -45.73 -26.11 -19.89
CA LEU A 144 -44.29 -25.84 -19.88
C LEU A 144 -43.96 -24.41 -19.43
N GLY A 145 -44.79 -23.81 -18.58
CA GLY A 145 -44.63 -22.41 -18.15
C GLY A 145 -43.36 -22.11 -17.34
N TRP A 146 -42.56 -23.14 -17.02
CA TRP A 146 -41.23 -23.04 -16.44
C TRP A 146 -40.13 -22.83 -17.49
N ILE A 147 -40.42 -23.06 -18.78
CA ILE A 147 -39.56 -22.78 -19.94
C ILE A 147 -39.89 -21.40 -20.48
N ASN A 148 -38.93 -20.72 -21.12
CA ASN A 148 -39.23 -19.53 -21.90
C ASN A 148 -40.28 -19.84 -22.99
N SER A 149 -41.42 -19.12 -22.97
CA SER A 149 -42.55 -19.41 -23.86
C SER A 149 -42.19 -19.29 -25.34
N GLU A 150 -41.38 -18.29 -25.71
CA GLU A 150 -40.96 -18.09 -27.11
C GLU A 150 -40.04 -19.22 -27.57
N TYR A 151 -39.13 -19.68 -26.70
CA TYR A 151 -38.31 -20.86 -26.97
C TYR A 151 -39.18 -22.09 -27.24
N CYS A 152 -40.08 -22.40 -26.32
CA CYS A 152 -41.00 -23.53 -26.44
C CYS A 152 -41.82 -23.46 -27.73
N GLU A 153 -42.44 -22.30 -28.00
CA GLU A 153 -43.26 -22.11 -29.20
C GLU A 153 -42.46 -22.31 -30.48
N SER A 154 -41.25 -21.77 -30.55
CA SER A 154 -40.39 -21.87 -31.73
C SER A 154 -39.97 -23.31 -32.04
N ARG A 155 -39.69 -24.12 -31.02
CA ARG A 155 -39.26 -25.51 -31.15
C ARG A 155 -40.41 -26.48 -31.42
N SER A 156 -41.63 -26.07 -31.04
CA SER A 156 -42.86 -26.88 -31.17
C SER A 156 -43.52 -26.81 -32.55
N VAL A 157 -43.14 -25.85 -33.40
CA VAL A 157 -43.67 -25.72 -34.77
C VAL A 157 -42.68 -26.27 -35.81
N SER A 158 -43.18 -27.04 -36.77
CA SER A 158 -42.37 -27.52 -37.89
C SER A 158 -42.08 -26.37 -38.86
N GLY A 159 -40.82 -25.95 -38.99
CA GLY A 159 -40.43 -25.01 -40.07
C GLY A 159 -39.05 -24.39 -39.92
N THR A 160 -38.72 -23.86 -38.75
CA THR A 160 -37.40 -23.27 -38.48
C THR A 160 -36.81 -23.73 -37.16
N GLY A 161 -37.63 -23.95 -36.12
CA GLY A 161 -37.12 -24.38 -34.82
C GLY A 161 -36.23 -23.32 -34.16
N PHE A 162 -36.47 -22.02 -34.39
CA PHE A 162 -35.64 -20.92 -33.89
C PHE A 162 -36.50 -19.71 -33.52
N THR A 163 -36.20 -19.05 -32.40
CA THR A 163 -36.93 -17.85 -31.93
C THR A 163 -36.59 -16.61 -32.74
N GLY A 164 -35.40 -16.55 -33.34
CA GLY A 164 -34.86 -15.35 -33.98
C GLY A 164 -34.52 -14.23 -33.00
N LYS A 165 -34.59 -14.48 -31.69
CA LYS A 165 -34.27 -13.54 -30.62
C LYS A 165 -32.81 -13.65 -30.21
N TRP A 166 -32.34 -12.65 -29.49
CA TRP A 166 -30.96 -12.60 -29.00
C TRP A 166 -30.88 -13.10 -27.56
N SER A 167 -29.81 -13.84 -27.26
CA SER A 167 -29.45 -14.30 -25.93
C SER A 167 -27.97 -14.06 -25.69
N VAL A 168 -27.57 -13.92 -24.43
CA VAL A 168 -26.18 -13.65 -24.06
C VAL A 168 -25.36 -14.94 -24.08
N ASP A 169 -24.21 -14.90 -24.73
CA ASP A 169 -23.15 -15.88 -24.63
C ASP A 169 -22.08 -15.33 -23.68
N TYR A 170 -22.12 -15.77 -22.42
CA TYR A 170 -21.18 -15.33 -21.40
C TYR A 170 -19.76 -15.87 -21.60
N VAL A 171 -19.57 -16.90 -22.43
CA VAL A 171 -18.24 -17.45 -22.71
C VAL A 171 -17.50 -16.53 -23.67
N ASN A 172 -18.17 -16.13 -24.75
CA ASN A 172 -17.60 -15.27 -25.77
C ASN A 172 -17.85 -13.78 -25.52
N MET A 173 -18.58 -13.43 -24.46
CA MET A 173 -18.94 -12.05 -24.09
C MET A 173 -19.64 -11.29 -25.21
N VAL A 174 -20.53 -11.97 -25.93
CA VAL A 174 -21.32 -11.43 -27.04
C VAL A 174 -22.79 -11.84 -26.90
N CYS A 175 -23.66 -11.21 -27.66
CA CYS A 175 -25.02 -11.69 -27.85
C CYS A 175 -25.12 -12.50 -29.14
N LYS A 176 -25.83 -13.62 -29.08
CA LYS A 176 -26.09 -14.50 -30.22
C LYS A 176 -27.58 -14.58 -30.50
N LYS A 177 -27.92 -14.55 -31.79
CA LYS A 177 -29.28 -14.72 -32.28
C LYS A 177 -29.58 -16.21 -32.40
N ASP A 178 -30.69 -16.64 -31.82
CA ASP A 178 -31.18 -18.01 -31.95
C ASP A 178 -31.69 -18.24 -33.38
N CYS A 179 -30.81 -18.79 -34.21
CA CYS A 179 -31.04 -19.14 -35.61
C CYS A 179 -30.07 -20.24 -36.07
N ALA A 180 -30.34 -20.79 -37.25
CA ALA A 180 -29.50 -21.82 -37.86
C ALA A 180 -28.06 -21.30 -38.05
N THR A 181 -27.07 -22.09 -37.64
CA THR A 181 -25.65 -21.73 -37.84
C THR A 181 -25.27 -21.81 -39.31
N ASP A 182 -24.83 -20.68 -39.85
CA ASP A 182 -23.93 -20.60 -41.00
C ASP A 182 -22.89 -19.53 -40.67
N ALA A 183 -21.76 -19.94 -40.11
CA ALA A 183 -20.74 -19.01 -39.65
C ALA A 183 -20.14 -18.14 -40.78
N THR A 184 -20.36 -18.48 -42.06
CA THR A 184 -19.83 -17.72 -43.19
C THR A 184 -20.76 -16.55 -43.56
N ASN A 185 -22.07 -16.76 -43.47
CA ASN A 185 -23.07 -15.78 -43.91
C ASN A 185 -23.85 -15.13 -42.76
N TYR A 186 -23.90 -15.77 -41.59
CA TYR A 186 -24.67 -15.36 -40.41
C TYR A 186 -23.85 -15.58 -39.12
N PRO A 187 -22.74 -14.84 -38.91
CA PRO A 187 -21.88 -14.97 -37.74
C PRO A 187 -22.59 -14.68 -36.41
N GLU A 188 -23.73 -14.00 -36.45
CA GLU A 188 -24.60 -13.72 -35.31
C GLU A 188 -25.41 -14.94 -34.85
N CYS A 189 -25.59 -15.95 -35.70
CA CYS A 189 -26.47 -17.08 -35.44
C CYS A 189 -25.82 -18.18 -34.59
N ALA A 190 -26.48 -18.56 -33.49
CA ALA A 190 -26.16 -19.76 -32.73
C ALA A 190 -27.46 -20.40 -32.17
N PRO A 191 -27.71 -21.70 -32.38
CA PRO A 191 -28.83 -22.41 -31.76
C PRO A 191 -28.81 -22.24 -30.24
N LEU A 192 -29.92 -21.77 -29.69
CA LEU A 192 -30.07 -21.65 -28.25
C LEU A 192 -30.27 -23.04 -27.62
N GLU A 193 -29.35 -23.41 -26.73
CA GLU A 193 -29.42 -24.64 -25.92
C GLU A 193 -30.12 -24.41 -24.58
N ASP A 194 -29.97 -23.21 -24.00
CA ASP A 194 -30.59 -22.86 -22.72
C ASP A 194 -32.05 -22.44 -22.91
N ARG A 195 -32.96 -23.38 -22.65
CA ARG A 195 -34.42 -23.20 -22.68
C ARG A 195 -34.97 -22.19 -21.65
N LEU A 196 -34.15 -21.74 -20.70
CA LEU A 196 -34.50 -20.74 -19.68
C LEU A 196 -33.92 -19.36 -19.99
N ALA A 197 -33.19 -19.19 -21.09
CA ALA A 197 -32.51 -17.95 -21.40
C ALA A 197 -33.49 -16.76 -21.49
N THR A 198 -33.01 -15.60 -21.03
CA THR A 198 -33.69 -14.33 -21.31
C THR A 198 -33.49 -13.99 -22.77
N LEU A 199 -34.58 -13.75 -23.48
CA LEU A 199 -34.57 -13.40 -24.91
C LEU A 199 -34.77 -11.90 -25.09
N PHE A 200 -34.09 -11.35 -26.10
CA PHE A 200 -34.08 -9.94 -26.44
C PHE A 200 -34.45 -9.75 -27.92
N ASP A 201 -35.06 -8.61 -28.24
CA ASP A 201 -35.50 -8.31 -29.61
C ASP A 201 -34.34 -8.04 -30.58
N ASP A 202 -33.24 -7.48 -30.06
CA ASP A 202 -32.05 -7.11 -30.83
C ASP A 202 -30.75 -7.27 -30.01
N ALA A 203 -29.61 -7.21 -30.71
CA ALA A 203 -28.30 -7.33 -30.10
C ALA A 203 -28.02 -6.18 -29.12
N ALA A 204 -28.46 -4.96 -29.43
CA ALA A 204 -28.27 -3.77 -28.60
C ALA A 204 -28.90 -3.93 -27.21
N SER A 205 -30.18 -4.35 -27.16
CA SER A 205 -30.92 -4.58 -25.92
C SER A 205 -30.36 -5.77 -25.13
N CYS A 206 -29.89 -6.82 -25.80
CA CYS A 206 -29.17 -7.91 -25.16
C CYS A 206 -27.86 -7.42 -24.52
N CYS A 207 -27.03 -6.70 -25.26
CA CYS A 207 -25.75 -6.16 -24.79
C CYS A 207 -25.96 -5.20 -23.62
N ALA A 208 -26.88 -4.24 -23.74
CA ALA A 208 -27.21 -3.32 -22.65
C ALA A 208 -27.78 -4.04 -21.42
N GLY A 209 -28.61 -5.07 -21.63
CA GLY A 209 -29.29 -5.80 -20.56
C GLY A 209 -28.43 -6.83 -19.83
N LYS A 210 -27.45 -7.44 -20.49
CA LYS A 210 -26.65 -8.56 -19.93
C LYS A 210 -25.15 -8.34 -19.90
N LEU A 211 -24.62 -7.39 -20.70
CA LEU A 211 -23.19 -7.11 -20.86
C LEU A 211 -22.89 -5.61 -20.67
N GLY A 212 -23.62 -4.93 -19.79
CA GLY A 212 -23.51 -3.47 -19.59
C GLY A 212 -22.16 -2.95 -19.07
N TRP A 213 -21.18 -3.85 -18.83
CA TRP A 213 -19.79 -3.52 -18.53
C TRP A 213 -18.89 -3.41 -19.78
N ILE A 214 -19.37 -3.88 -20.93
CA ILE A 214 -18.74 -3.74 -22.25
C ILE A 214 -19.37 -2.51 -22.93
N ASP A 215 -18.59 -1.79 -23.73
CA ASP A 215 -19.17 -0.74 -24.59
C ASP A 215 -20.29 -1.34 -25.44
N SER A 216 -21.48 -0.74 -25.35
CA SER A 216 -22.69 -1.31 -25.96
C SER A 216 -22.58 -1.36 -27.49
N THR A 217 -21.90 -0.40 -28.10
CA THR A 217 -21.71 -0.32 -29.55
C THR A 217 -20.72 -1.38 -30.03
N ALA A 218 -19.62 -1.56 -29.28
CA ALA A 218 -18.65 -2.61 -29.54
C ALA A 218 -19.30 -3.99 -29.41
N CYS A 219 -20.00 -4.24 -28.30
CA CYS A 219 -20.73 -5.48 -28.07
C CYS A 219 -21.72 -5.77 -29.21
N GLU A 220 -22.55 -4.80 -29.60
CA GLU A 220 -23.50 -4.96 -30.70
C GLU A 220 -22.81 -5.28 -32.02
N THR A 221 -21.71 -4.59 -32.34
CA THR A 221 -20.97 -4.79 -33.59
C THR A 221 -20.33 -6.17 -33.64
N VAL A 222 -19.66 -6.63 -32.57
CA VAL A 222 -19.08 -7.98 -32.53
C VAL A 222 -20.19 -9.04 -32.60
N SER A 223 -21.30 -8.82 -31.89
CA SER A 223 -22.46 -9.73 -31.86
C SER A 223 -23.10 -9.90 -33.23
N THR A 224 -23.22 -8.81 -34.01
CA THR A 224 -23.89 -8.81 -35.32
C THR A 224 -22.97 -9.16 -36.49
N THR A 225 -21.68 -8.82 -36.41
CA THR A 225 -20.76 -8.98 -37.56
C THR A 225 -19.75 -10.10 -37.38
N GLY A 226 -19.57 -10.62 -36.16
CA GLY A 226 -18.51 -11.55 -35.81
C GLY A 226 -17.09 -11.00 -35.98
N LYS A 227 -16.95 -9.69 -36.26
CA LYS A 227 -15.66 -9.03 -36.38
C LYS A 227 -15.37 -8.30 -35.08
N GLU A 228 -14.17 -8.51 -34.55
CA GLU A 228 -13.65 -7.67 -33.49
C GLU A 228 -13.66 -6.21 -33.96
N VAL A 229 -14.27 -5.35 -33.16
CA VAL A 229 -14.14 -3.92 -33.36
C VAL A 229 -12.70 -3.58 -33.00
N VAL A 230 -11.96 -3.02 -33.96
CA VAL A 230 -10.72 -2.31 -33.65
C VAL A 230 -11.14 -1.11 -32.81
N SER A 231 -11.14 -1.28 -31.49
CA SER A 231 -11.40 -0.20 -30.55
C SER A 231 -10.24 0.78 -30.69
N ASN A 232 -10.51 2.05 -30.96
CA ASN A 232 -9.47 3.09 -30.95
C ASN A 232 -9.05 3.46 -29.51
N GLY A 233 -9.50 2.71 -28.50
CA GLY A 233 -9.41 3.10 -27.10
C GLY A 233 -10.46 4.16 -26.74
N THR A 234 -10.70 4.34 -25.45
CA THR A 234 -11.64 5.35 -24.93
C THR A 234 -11.03 6.74 -24.85
N GLU A 235 -9.73 6.89 -25.10
CA GLU A 235 -8.95 8.13 -24.89
C GLU A 235 -8.99 8.64 -23.43
N LYS A 236 -9.39 7.77 -22.50
CA LYS A 236 -9.47 8.05 -21.06
C LYS A 236 -8.37 7.33 -20.29
N TYR A 237 -8.11 7.80 -19.08
CA TYR A 237 -7.06 7.27 -18.22
C TYR A 237 -7.59 6.17 -17.31
N TYR A 238 -6.76 5.15 -17.07
CA TYR A 238 -7.01 4.08 -16.12
C TYR A 238 -5.74 3.84 -15.29
N ALA A 239 -5.90 3.22 -14.13
CA ALA A 239 -4.75 2.84 -13.31
C ALA A 239 -4.11 1.56 -13.85
N ASP A 240 -2.91 1.71 -14.40
CA ASP A 240 -2.05 0.60 -14.79
C ASP A 240 -1.15 0.24 -13.59
N TYR A 241 -1.60 -0.74 -12.82
CA TYR A 241 -0.82 -1.28 -11.70
C TYR A 241 0.24 -2.30 -12.14
N ALA A 242 0.23 -2.73 -13.40
CA ALA A 242 1.17 -3.71 -13.93
C ALA A 242 2.46 -3.03 -14.46
N SER A 243 2.38 -1.75 -14.82
CA SER A 243 3.58 -0.98 -15.15
C SER A 243 4.51 -0.83 -13.94
N SER A 244 5.81 -0.73 -14.21
CA SER A 244 6.83 -0.47 -13.20
C SER A 244 7.64 0.76 -13.59
N PRO A 245 7.43 1.92 -12.94
CA PRO A 245 6.50 2.16 -11.83
C PRO A 245 5.01 2.16 -12.23
N PRO A 246 4.07 1.93 -11.28
CA PRO A 246 2.63 2.00 -11.55
C PRO A 246 2.21 3.43 -11.94
N ARG A 247 1.31 3.56 -12.91
CA ARG A 247 0.95 4.86 -13.49
C ARG A 247 -0.51 4.96 -13.92
N CYS A 248 -0.94 6.16 -14.27
CA CYS A 248 -2.22 6.37 -14.95
C CYS A 248 -2.00 6.30 -16.45
N ALA A 249 -2.33 5.19 -17.09
CA ALA A 249 -2.14 5.05 -18.53
C ALA A 249 -3.42 5.44 -19.28
N LYS A 250 -3.26 5.98 -20.49
CA LYS A 250 -4.35 6.33 -21.39
C LYS A 250 -4.73 5.13 -22.25
N ASP A 251 -6.01 4.85 -22.35
CA ASP A 251 -6.58 3.79 -23.19
C ASP A 251 -6.64 4.26 -24.65
N CYS A 252 -5.53 4.05 -25.34
CA CYS A 252 -5.29 4.42 -26.73
C CYS A 252 -4.23 3.49 -27.35
N GLU A 253 -4.17 3.49 -28.69
CA GLU A 253 -3.21 2.70 -29.45
C GLU A 253 -1.76 3.13 -29.15
N VAL A 254 -0.90 2.16 -28.84
CA VAL A 254 0.54 2.42 -28.66
C VAL A 254 1.20 2.36 -30.04
N VAL A 255 1.66 3.50 -30.52
CA VAL A 255 2.42 3.63 -31.78
C VAL A 255 3.83 4.19 -31.50
N ASP A 256 4.82 3.76 -32.27
CA ASP A 256 6.20 4.25 -32.13
C ASP A 256 6.26 5.77 -32.34
N GLY A 257 6.76 6.50 -31.33
CA GLY A 257 6.79 7.97 -31.33
C GLY A 257 5.42 8.64 -31.09
N GLY A 258 4.42 7.88 -30.63
CA GLY A 258 3.10 8.36 -30.28
C GLY A 258 3.03 9.04 -28.91
N ASP A 259 1.81 9.16 -28.39
CA ASP A 259 1.53 9.73 -27.07
C ASP A 259 2.18 8.86 -25.96
N PRO A 260 3.15 9.40 -25.18
CA PRO A 260 3.84 8.63 -24.13
C PRO A 260 2.89 8.18 -23.02
N GLU A 261 1.72 8.79 -22.91
CA GLU A 261 0.71 8.44 -21.91
C GLU A 261 -0.07 7.18 -22.30
N CYS A 262 -0.03 6.73 -23.57
CA CYS A 262 -0.75 5.53 -24.00
C CYS A 262 -0.25 4.26 -23.29
N GLY A 263 -1.21 3.51 -22.73
CA GLY A 263 -1.00 2.18 -22.12
C GLY A 263 -1.39 1.01 -23.02
N GLY A 264 -1.92 1.30 -24.21
CA GLY A 264 -2.54 0.31 -25.07
C GLY A 264 -4.05 0.23 -24.86
N ILE A 265 -4.72 -0.36 -25.84
CA ILE A 265 -6.18 -0.49 -25.86
C ILE A 265 -6.59 -1.60 -24.89
N ILE A 266 -7.48 -1.27 -23.94
CA ILE A 266 -8.05 -2.24 -23.02
C ILE A 266 -9.08 -3.09 -23.78
N ALA A 267 -8.72 -4.36 -24.05
CA ALA A 267 -9.61 -5.31 -24.72
C ALA A 267 -10.86 -5.68 -23.89
N ASN A 268 -10.79 -5.56 -22.56
CA ASN A 268 -11.92 -5.81 -21.66
C ASN A 268 -12.00 -4.73 -20.58
N SER A 269 -12.97 -3.82 -20.73
CA SER A 269 -13.22 -2.70 -19.81
C SER A 269 -13.97 -3.09 -18.53
N ALA A 270 -14.34 -4.36 -18.35
CA ALA A 270 -15.10 -4.80 -17.19
C ALA A 270 -14.36 -4.53 -15.88
N GLY A 271 -14.95 -3.70 -15.01
CA GLY A 271 -14.37 -3.33 -13.72
C GLY A 271 -13.25 -2.29 -13.79
N VAL A 272 -12.90 -1.81 -14.99
CA VAL A 272 -11.95 -0.70 -15.15
C VAL A 272 -12.66 0.63 -14.95
N GLN A 273 -12.14 1.45 -14.05
CA GLN A 273 -12.61 2.82 -13.87
C GLN A 273 -11.79 3.76 -14.75
N PHE A 274 -12.48 4.46 -15.65
CA PHE A 274 -11.87 5.45 -16.54
C PHE A 274 -12.02 6.87 -15.99
N PHE A 275 -11.01 7.70 -16.24
CA PHE A 275 -10.92 9.09 -15.81
C PHE A 275 -10.68 10.00 -17.01
N ASN A 276 -11.19 11.22 -16.96
CA ASN A 276 -11.08 12.16 -18.10
C ASN A 276 -9.68 12.75 -18.26
N ASP A 277 -8.86 12.72 -17.21
CA ASP A 277 -7.52 13.28 -17.19
C ASP A 277 -6.63 12.55 -16.18
N THR A 278 -5.32 12.66 -16.40
CA THR A 278 -4.27 12.04 -15.58
C THR A 278 -4.34 12.49 -14.13
N ALA A 279 -4.66 13.77 -13.87
CA ALA A 279 -4.71 14.31 -12.51
C ALA A 279 -5.76 13.60 -11.65
N THR A 280 -6.97 13.47 -12.20
CA THR A 280 -8.10 12.83 -11.54
C THR A 280 -7.87 11.34 -11.35
N CYS A 281 -7.22 10.68 -12.32
CA CYS A 281 -6.80 9.29 -12.16
C CYS A 281 -5.80 9.13 -11.02
N CYS A 282 -4.75 9.97 -11.00
CA CYS A 282 -3.72 9.96 -9.97
C CYS A 282 -4.30 10.20 -8.57
N ASP A 283 -5.16 11.20 -8.41
CA ASP A 283 -5.81 11.48 -7.13
C ASP A 283 -6.71 10.32 -6.66
N ALA A 284 -7.40 9.65 -7.58
CA ALA A 284 -8.35 8.59 -7.24
C ALA A 284 -7.68 7.23 -6.97
N LYS A 285 -6.56 6.92 -7.63
CA LYS A 285 -5.94 5.58 -7.62
C LYS A 285 -4.55 5.53 -7.00
N PHE A 286 -3.87 6.67 -6.93
CA PHE A 286 -2.49 6.79 -6.46
C PHE A 286 -2.33 7.90 -5.42
N SER A 287 -3.33 8.12 -4.56
CA SER A 287 -3.29 9.16 -3.50
C SER A 287 -2.20 8.98 -2.44
N TRP A 288 -1.54 7.82 -2.42
CA TRP A 288 -0.37 7.53 -1.59
C TRP A 288 0.95 8.05 -2.21
N MET A 289 0.91 8.47 -3.48
CA MET A 289 2.00 9.08 -4.23
C MET A 289 1.70 10.58 -4.41
N ASP A 290 2.74 11.41 -4.48
CA ASP A 290 2.55 12.81 -4.87
C ASP A 290 1.87 12.91 -6.26
N ASN A 291 0.87 13.78 -6.38
CA ASN A 291 0.07 13.88 -7.62
C ASN A 291 0.94 14.36 -8.81
N GLY A 292 1.91 15.23 -8.55
CA GLY A 292 2.90 15.67 -9.53
C GLY A 292 3.78 14.51 -9.98
N LEU A 293 4.25 13.68 -9.05
CA LEU A 293 5.04 12.49 -9.35
C LEU A 293 4.29 11.47 -10.20
N CYS A 294 3.02 11.19 -9.87
CA CYS A 294 2.19 10.29 -10.66
C CYS A 294 2.00 10.78 -12.11
N LYS A 295 1.84 12.09 -12.31
CA LYS A 295 1.79 12.71 -13.65
C LYS A 295 3.12 12.62 -14.38
N ALA A 296 4.22 12.92 -13.69
CA ALA A 296 5.57 12.85 -14.26
C ALA A 296 5.89 11.43 -14.76
N ILE A 297 5.61 10.42 -13.94
CA ILE A 297 5.73 9.01 -14.33
C ILE A 297 4.86 8.66 -15.54
N THR A 298 3.60 9.13 -15.55
CA THR A 298 2.67 8.86 -16.65
C THR A 298 3.19 9.38 -17.99
N THR A 299 3.81 10.56 -17.97
CA THR A 299 4.32 11.29 -19.14
C THR A 299 5.77 10.97 -19.48
N GLY A 300 6.47 10.21 -18.63
CA GLY A 300 7.91 10.03 -18.72
C GLY A 300 8.73 11.30 -18.44
N ALA A 301 8.12 12.30 -17.80
CA ALA A 301 8.78 13.52 -17.36
C ALA A 301 9.31 13.36 -15.92
N SER A 302 9.98 14.40 -15.42
CA SER A 302 10.37 14.52 -14.01
C SER A 302 9.62 15.68 -13.37
N THR A 303 9.35 15.61 -12.06
CA THR A 303 8.62 16.66 -11.34
C THR A 303 9.43 17.93 -11.15
N GLY A 304 10.76 17.84 -11.10
CA GLY A 304 11.63 18.94 -10.68
C GLY A 304 11.54 19.25 -9.18
N LEU A 305 10.81 18.46 -8.41
CA LEU A 305 10.69 18.60 -6.95
C LEU A 305 11.83 17.89 -6.23
N TRP A 306 11.99 18.19 -4.95
CA TRP A 306 13.08 17.71 -4.12
C TRP A 306 12.62 16.60 -3.17
N TRP A 307 13.43 15.56 -3.02
CA TRP A 307 13.22 14.46 -2.09
C TRP A 307 14.47 14.26 -1.22
N VAL A 308 14.31 13.70 -0.02
CA VAL A 308 15.41 13.52 0.93
C VAL A 308 16.23 12.26 0.63
N ASP A 309 17.54 12.41 0.54
CA ASP A 309 18.50 11.32 0.59
C ASP A 309 19.19 11.30 1.96
N TYR A 310 18.69 10.41 2.82
CA TYR A 310 19.23 10.21 4.16
C TYR A 310 20.66 9.63 4.17
N HIS A 311 21.09 8.96 3.10
CA HIS A 311 22.44 8.40 3.04
C HIS A 311 23.49 9.50 2.87
N SER A 312 23.22 10.47 2.00
CA SER A 312 24.11 11.60 1.74
C SER A 312 23.86 12.83 2.62
N ASN A 313 22.85 12.78 3.51
CA ASN A 313 22.39 13.94 4.28
C ASN A 313 22.10 15.16 3.39
N SER A 314 21.48 14.92 2.24
CA SER A 314 21.14 15.95 1.26
C SER A 314 19.72 15.74 0.72
N CYS A 315 19.20 16.72 0.00
CA CYS A 315 18.00 16.60 -0.80
C CYS A 315 18.39 16.54 -2.27
N ARG A 316 17.73 15.66 -3.03
CA ARG A 316 17.98 15.47 -4.46
C ARG A 316 16.77 15.94 -5.25
N GLN A 317 17.02 16.47 -6.44
CA GLN A 317 15.95 16.87 -7.34
C GLN A 317 15.54 15.69 -8.23
N ASP A 318 14.23 15.48 -8.39
CA ASP A 318 13.66 14.59 -9.38
C ASP A 318 13.83 15.20 -10.77
N CYS A 319 14.91 14.79 -11.43
CA CYS A 319 15.29 15.14 -12.79
C CYS A 319 16.23 14.06 -13.36
N PRO A 320 16.43 14.00 -14.69
CA PRO A 320 17.26 12.97 -15.33
C PRO A 320 18.66 12.89 -14.72
N GLU A 321 19.12 11.68 -14.37
CA GLU A 321 20.41 11.47 -13.69
C GLU A 321 21.64 11.98 -14.46
N ALA A 322 21.53 12.14 -15.78
CA ALA A 322 22.63 12.57 -16.65
C ALA A 322 23.12 14.01 -16.36
N ASP A 323 22.35 14.82 -15.65
CA ASP A 323 22.62 16.26 -15.48
C ASP A 323 23.56 16.59 -14.30
N ASN A 324 24.05 15.59 -13.56
CA ASN A 324 24.80 15.73 -12.29
C ASN A 324 24.00 16.51 -11.21
N SER A 325 24.64 16.82 -10.07
CA SER A 325 24.01 17.62 -8.99
C SER A 325 23.36 18.89 -9.56
N PRO A 326 22.07 19.15 -9.26
CA PRO A 326 21.26 18.59 -8.16
C PRO A 326 20.45 17.32 -8.45
N CYS A 327 20.51 16.76 -9.67
CA CYS A 327 19.65 15.65 -10.07
C CYS A 327 20.02 14.34 -9.38
N GLY A 328 19.03 13.68 -8.77
CA GLY A 328 19.17 12.33 -8.18
C GLY A 328 18.38 11.25 -8.89
N GLY A 329 17.78 11.55 -10.04
CA GLY A 329 16.76 10.69 -10.62
C GLY A 329 15.43 10.78 -9.88
N SER A 330 14.47 9.97 -10.32
CA SER A 330 13.19 9.85 -9.65
C SER A 330 13.35 9.21 -8.27
N PRO A 331 12.51 9.60 -7.29
CA PRO A 331 12.64 9.12 -5.93
C PRO A 331 12.54 7.59 -5.88
N PRO A 332 13.42 6.92 -5.09
CA PRO A 332 13.47 5.46 -5.03
C PRO A 332 12.22 4.84 -4.38
N ASP A 333 11.51 5.62 -3.56
CA ASP A 333 10.21 5.29 -3.00
C ASP A 333 9.20 6.34 -3.45
N LEU A 334 8.18 5.89 -4.16
CA LEU A 334 7.14 6.74 -4.74
C LEU A 334 6.21 7.38 -3.70
N SER A 335 6.25 6.92 -2.45
CA SER A 335 5.50 7.53 -1.34
C SER A 335 6.28 8.65 -0.62
N MET A 336 7.50 8.96 -1.07
CA MET A 336 8.29 10.05 -0.48
C MET A 336 7.57 11.39 -0.63
N GLU A 337 7.62 12.17 0.44
CA GLU A 337 7.19 13.57 0.42
C GLU A 337 8.16 14.39 -0.45
N LEU A 338 7.60 15.11 -1.41
CA LEU A 338 8.32 15.99 -2.32
C LEU A 338 8.19 17.45 -1.87
N PHE A 339 9.21 18.24 -2.17
CA PHE A 339 9.33 19.63 -1.74
C PHE A 339 9.63 20.55 -2.92
N ASP A 340 9.11 21.78 -2.88
CA ASP A 340 9.33 22.78 -3.93
C ASP A 340 10.79 23.26 -4.00
N ASP A 341 11.51 23.21 -2.88
CA ASP A 341 12.87 23.72 -2.77
C ASP A 341 13.73 22.92 -1.76
N PRO A 342 15.06 22.92 -1.91
CA PRO A 342 15.95 22.12 -1.08
C PRO A 342 16.02 22.64 0.36
N MET A 343 15.78 23.93 0.61
CA MET A 343 15.81 24.50 1.97
C MET A 343 14.65 23.95 2.80
N THR A 344 13.45 23.91 2.21
CA THR A 344 12.27 23.32 2.85
C THR A 344 12.50 21.84 3.11
N CYS A 345 12.96 21.07 2.10
CA CYS A 345 13.29 19.65 2.27
C CYS A 345 14.30 19.42 3.41
N CYS A 346 15.42 20.14 3.41
CA CYS A 346 16.45 20.03 4.44
C CYS A 346 15.92 20.36 5.84
N SER A 347 15.13 21.42 5.98
CA SER A 347 14.59 21.84 7.28
C SER A 347 13.56 20.86 7.86
N VAL A 348 12.77 20.21 6.99
CA VAL A 348 11.71 19.27 7.40
C VAL A 348 12.28 17.88 7.66
N LYS A 349 13.17 17.38 6.79
CA LYS A 349 13.64 15.99 6.83
C LYS A 349 14.99 15.80 7.51
N LEU A 350 15.84 16.82 7.55
CA LEU A 350 17.24 16.73 8.00
C LEU A 350 17.57 17.75 9.10
N GLY A 351 16.68 17.90 10.10
CA GLY A 351 16.83 18.88 11.18
C GLY A 351 18.05 18.68 12.12
N TRP A 352 18.78 17.57 11.99
CA TRP A 352 20.06 17.33 12.67
C TRP A 352 21.27 17.87 11.89
N VAL A 353 21.08 18.25 10.62
CA VAL A 353 22.08 18.90 9.77
C VAL A 353 21.74 20.38 9.72
N GLN A 354 22.76 21.25 9.76
CA GLN A 354 22.53 22.67 9.53
C GLN A 354 21.94 22.85 8.11
N ALA A 355 20.79 23.53 8.01
CA ALA A 355 20.06 23.65 6.75
C ALA A 355 20.94 24.21 5.61
N ALA A 356 21.84 25.14 5.90
CA ALA A 356 22.79 25.68 4.92
C ALA A 356 23.74 24.60 4.34
N ASN A 357 24.25 23.70 5.19
CA ASN A 357 25.15 22.63 4.76
C ASN A 357 24.41 21.58 3.93
N CYS A 358 23.19 21.24 4.34
CA CYS A 358 22.32 20.36 3.58
C CYS A 358 21.99 20.96 2.21
N VAL A 359 21.59 22.24 2.13
CA VAL A 359 21.30 22.92 0.86
C VAL A 359 22.54 22.98 -0.04
N ALA A 360 23.72 23.25 0.53
CA ALA A 360 24.98 23.24 -0.23
C ALA A 360 25.27 21.85 -0.83
N ALA A 361 25.13 20.78 -0.02
CA ALA A 361 25.29 19.40 -0.49
C ALA A 361 24.24 19.03 -1.56
N SER A 362 23.00 19.50 -1.40
CA SER A 362 21.87 19.25 -2.30
C SER A 362 22.04 19.91 -3.66
N THR A 363 22.56 21.14 -3.69
CA THR A 363 22.61 21.96 -4.91
C THR A 363 23.92 21.83 -5.67
N THR A 364 25.04 21.72 -4.97
CA THR A 364 26.38 21.76 -5.60
C THR A 364 27.09 20.41 -5.64
N GLY A 365 26.53 19.36 -5.03
CA GLY A 365 27.15 18.04 -4.92
C GLY A 365 28.44 18.03 -4.11
N SER A 366 28.84 19.20 -3.60
CA SER A 366 29.91 19.34 -2.64
C SER A 366 29.30 19.05 -1.29
N SER A 367 29.63 17.91 -0.69
CA SER A 367 29.51 17.74 0.74
C SER A 367 30.20 18.94 1.37
N GLY A 368 29.43 19.85 1.98
CA GLY A 368 29.93 21.07 2.63
C GLY A 368 30.88 20.80 3.81
N ALA A 369 31.41 19.58 3.93
CA ALA A 369 32.32 19.14 4.95
C ALA A 369 33.79 19.46 4.63
N THR A 370 34.10 20.52 3.89
CA THR A 370 35.46 21.09 3.96
C THR A 370 35.65 21.92 5.23
N ASN A 371 34.56 22.34 5.91
CA ASN A 371 34.62 23.26 7.04
C ASN A 371 33.99 22.76 8.36
N GLY A 372 33.53 21.49 8.44
CA GLY A 372 32.84 20.94 9.62
C GLY A 372 31.50 21.63 9.93
N THR A 373 30.85 21.28 11.04
CA THR A 373 29.56 21.90 11.46
C THR A 373 29.70 23.34 11.96
N LEU A 374 30.93 23.82 12.19
CA LEU A 374 31.23 25.11 12.83
C LEU A 374 30.66 25.26 14.24
N MET A 375 30.22 24.16 14.86
CA MET A 375 29.71 24.12 16.23
C MET A 375 30.80 23.65 17.20
N PHE A 376 30.68 24.07 18.45
CA PHE A 376 31.57 23.64 19.53
C PHE A 376 31.12 22.30 20.11
N TYR A 377 32.08 21.42 20.40
CA TYR A 377 31.90 20.16 21.12
C TYR A 377 32.94 20.05 22.24
N ALA A 378 32.65 19.23 23.24
CA ALA A 378 33.55 19.02 24.37
C ALA A 378 34.72 18.10 23.99
N ASP A 379 35.95 18.61 24.11
CA ASP A 379 37.16 17.81 24.12
C ASP A 379 37.53 17.50 25.58
N TYR A 380 37.06 16.35 26.06
CA TYR A 380 37.26 15.94 27.45
C TYR A 380 38.72 15.59 27.77
N GLU A 381 39.54 15.26 26.77
CA GLU A 381 40.97 14.99 26.97
C GLU A 381 41.73 16.30 27.18
N ALA A 382 41.38 17.34 26.42
CA ALA A 382 42.00 18.65 26.52
C ALA A 382 41.36 19.58 27.57
N GLY A 383 40.22 19.21 28.15
CA GLY A 383 39.52 19.98 29.19
C GLY A 383 38.91 21.30 28.69
N HIS A 384 38.63 21.42 27.40
CA HIS A 384 37.99 22.60 26.81
C HIS A 384 37.16 22.25 25.57
N CYS A 385 36.46 23.23 25.02
CA CYS A 385 35.65 23.03 23.82
C CYS A 385 36.45 23.25 22.54
N LYS A 386 36.21 22.41 21.53
CA LYS A 386 36.74 22.55 20.18
C LYS A 386 35.62 22.80 19.19
N LYS A 387 35.90 23.54 18.14
CA LYS A 387 34.99 23.78 17.03
C LYS A 387 35.20 22.71 15.97
N ASP A 388 34.11 22.11 15.51
CA ASP A 388 34.13 21.16 14.40
C ASP A 388 34.34 21.91 13.09
N CYS A 389 35.61 22.05 12.70
CA CYS A 389 36.06 22.72 11.50
C CYS A 389 37.44 22.25 11.06
N ALA A 390 37.78 22.49 9.79
CA ALA A 390 39.10 22.19 9.27
C ALA A 390 40.18 22.94 10.07
N VAL A 391 41.22 22.22 10.46
CA VAL A 391 42.34 22.82 11.19
C VAL A 391 43.16 23.67 10.22
N ASP A 392 43.27 24.96 10.51
CA ASP A 392 44.26 25.84 9.90
C ASP A 392 44.97 26.66 10.98
N ALA A 393 46.12 27.26 10.62
CA ALA A 393 46.93 28.03 11.57
C ALA A 393 46.27 29.34 12.02
N ALA A 394 45.17 29.76 11.39
CA ALA A 394 44.43 30.98 11.71
C ALA A 394 43.26 30.74 12.67
N SER A 395 42.88 29.47 12.89
CA SER A 395 41.68 29.06 13.63
C SER A 395 42.04 28.08 14.75
N PRO A 396 42.70 28.55 15.84
CA PRO A 396 43.12 27.70 16.97
C PRO A 396 41.97 26.96 17.67
N GLU A 397 40.73 27.42 17.46
CA GLU A 397 39.52 26.76 17.93
C GLU A 397 39.13 25.51 17.16
N CYS A 398 39.64 25.30 15.94
CA CYS A 398 39.27 24.15 15.13
C CYS A 398 39.92 22.86 15.64
N GLY A 399 39.09 21.86 15.97
CA GLY A 399 39.50 20.52 16.39
C GLY A 399 39.58 19.49 15.26
N GLY A 400 39.39 19.91 14.01
CA GLY A 400 39.23 19.01 12.86
C GLY A 400 37.75 18.77 12.53
N VAL A 401 37.53 18.28 11.31
CA VAL A 401 36.19 17.91 10.84
C VAL A 401 35.84 16.53 11.40
N LEU A 402 34.80 16.47 12.22
CA LEU A 402 34.31 15.21 12.79
C LEU A 402 33.73 14.33 11.67
N GLU A 403 34.16 13.06 11.62
CA GLU A 403 33.57 12.06 10.70
C GLU A 403 32.09 11.78 11.02
N SER A 404 31.69 12.00 12.27
CA SER A 404 30.30 11.92 12.72
C SER A 404 30.05 12.79 13.95
N THR A 405 28.88 13.42 14.03
CA THR A 405 28.40 14.17 15.20
C THR A 405 27.36 13.40 16.02
N ALA A 406 27.06 12.16 15.63
CA ALA A 406 26.05 11.35 16.31
C ALA A 406 26.44 11.09 17.78
N GLY A 407 25.55 11.45 18.71
CA GLY A 407 25.77 11.28 20.15
C GLY A 407 26.61 12.39 20.81
N LEU A 408 27.12 13.35 20.03
CA LEU A 408 27.80 14.53 20.56
C LEU A 408 26.81 15.66 20.80
N LYS A 409 26.93 16.32 21.95
CA LYS A 409 26.18 17.54 22.22
C LYS A 409 26.94 18.73 21.63
N MET A 410 26.36 19.34 20.60
CA MET A 410 26.96 20.47 19.89
C MET A 410 26.40 21.79 20.42
N PHE A 411 27.22 22.83 20.41
CA PHE A 411 26.89 24.17 20.90
C PHE A 411 27.20 25.22 19.82
N ASP A 412 26.34 26.23 19.71
CA ASP A 412 26.53 27.38 18.81
C ASP A 412 27.59 28.36 19.32
N ASP A 413 27.95 28.26 20.59
CA ASP A 413 28.77 29.21 21.32
C ASP A 413 29.74 28.50 22.27
N ASN A 414 30.97 29.01 22.32
CA ASN A 414 32.05 28.45 23.13
C ASN A 414 31.74 28.56 24.63
N ALA A 415 31.23 29.70 25.10
CA ALA A 415 30.89 29.91 26.50
C ALA A 415 29.76 28.98 26.96
N LYS A 416 28.75 28.73 26.10
CA LYS A 416 27.72 27.72 26.36
C LYS A 416 28.26 26.30 26.43
N CYS A 417 29.20 25.96 25.54
CA CYS A 417 29.85 24.65 25.59
C CYS A 417 30.63 24.49 26.91
N CYS A 418 31.48 25.45 27.24
CA CYS A 418 32.31 25.45 28.45
C CYS A 418 31.47 25.38 29.73
N SER A 419 30.48 26.27 29.89
CA SER A 419 29.59 26.26 31.05
C SER A 419 28.71 25.01 31.15
N SER A 420 28.36 24.36 30.03
CA SER A 420 27.54 23.16 30.04
C SER A 420 28.32 21.86 30.23
N GLN A 421 29.57 21.77 29.75
CA GLN A 421 30.33 20.51 29.69
C GLN A 421 31.49 20.48 30.70
N PHE A 422 32.03 21.64 31.07
CA PHE A 422 33.23 21.77 31.89
C PHE A 422 32.98 22.59 33.16
N SER A 423 31.93 22.25 33.92
CA SER A 423 31.62 22.91 35.20
C SER A 423 32.73 22.82 36.28
N TRP A 424 33.74 21.98 36.07
CA TRP A 424 34.90 21.78 36.92
C TRP A 424 36.14 22.59 36.46
N VAL A 425 36.05 23.29 35.32
CA VAL A 425 37.06 24.23 34.80
C VAL A 425 36.52 25.64 34.97
N ASP A 426 37.39 26.62 35.28
CA ASP A 426 36.99 28.04 35.26
C ASP A 426 36.48 28.41 33.85
N SER A 427 35.29 29.01 33.74
CA SER A 427 34.65 29.25 32.43
C SER A 427 35.54 30.08 31.51
N ASP A 428 36.19 31.12 32.05
CA ASP A 428 37.07 31.98 31.27
C ASP A 428 38.30 31.20 30.79
N LEU A 429 38.82 30.27 31.61
CA LEU A 429 39.94 29.39 31.23
C LEU A 429 39.54 28.43 30.11
N CYS A 430 38.39 27.77 30.22
CA CYS A 430 37.89 26.90 29.16
C CYS A 430 37.74 27.67 27.83
N GLU A 431 37.17 28.88 27.88
CA GLU A 431 36.97 29.72 26.69
C GLU A 431 38.29 30.20 26.08
N ALA A 432 39.25 30.60 26.93
CA ALA A 432 40.57 31.01 26.49
C ALA A 432 41.34 29.86 25.83
N MET A 433 41.40 28.69 26.45
CA MET A 433 42.08 27.51 25.89
C MET A 433 41.45 27.07 24.56
N ALA A 434 40.12 27.14 24.46
CA ALA A 434 39.38 26.84 23.24
C ALA A 434 39.77 27.75 22.06
N THR A 435 40.30 28.94 22.29
CA THR A 435 40.74 29.87 21.23
C THR A 435 42.27 30.01 21.18
N GLY A 436 43.01 29.16 21.90
CA GLY A 436 44.47 29.27 22.04
C GLY A 436 44.93 30.53 22.77
N GLY A 437 44.03 31.18 23.51
CA GLY A 437 44.27 32.39 24.28
C GLY A 437 44.64 32.13 25.74
N TYR A 438 44.57 33.20 26.53
CA TYR A 438 44.88 33.21 27.96
C TYR A 438 43.88 34.10 28.72
N THR A 439 43.55 33.72 29.95
CA THR A 439 42.60 34.46 30.81
C THR A 439 43.18 35.72 31.45
N ASN A 440 44.50 35.83 31.54
CA ASN A 440 45.20 36.83 32.37
C ASN A 440 44.91 36.74 33.88
N LYS A 441 44.28 35.66 34.34
CA LYS A 441 44.11 35.35 35.77
C LYS A 441 45.36 34.66 36.31
N PHE A 442 45.48 34.56 37.63
CA PHE A 442 46.57 33.90 38.33
C PHE A 442 46.15 32.51 38.82
N TYR A 443 47.05 31.54 38.74
CA TYR A 443 46.92 30.20 39.34
C TYR A 443 48.18 29.87 40.15
N VAL A 444 48.07 28.90 41.05
CA VAL A 444 49.18 28.53 41.94
C VAL A 444 50.24 27.70 41.22
N SER A 445 51.51 28.09 41.37
CA SER A 445 52.67 27.25 41.08
C SER A 445 53.33 26.84 42.40
N TYR A 446 53.03 25.62 42.84
CA TYR A 446 53.62 25.07 44.07
C TYR A 446 55.14 24.87 43.95
N ALA A 447 55.65 24.65 42.73
CA ALA A 447 57.09 24.53 42.48
C ALA A 447 57.82 25.85 42.71
N ASP A 448 57.21 26.97 42.30
CA ASP A 448 57.81 28.29 42.42
C ASP A 448 57.50 28.99 43.75
N ASN A 449 56.63 28.39 44.59
CA ASN A 449 56.02 29.06 45.75
C ASN A 449 55.42 30.43 45.40
N ALA A 450 54.82 30.53 44.22
CA ALA A 450 54.28 31.76 43.67
C ALA A 450 52.99 31.47 42.90
N CYS A 451 52.27 32.52 42.55
CA CYS A 451 51.14 32.45 41.64
C CYS A 451 51.55 32.93 40.26
N LYS A 452 51.42 32.07 39.25
CA LYS A 452 51.71 32.41 37.86
C LYS A 452 50.46 32.96 37.19
N LYS A 453 50.66 33.95 36.32
CA LYS A 453 49.62 34.51 35.48
C LYS A 453 49.49 33.65 34.23
N ASP A 454 48.25 33.34 33.90
CA ASP A 454 47.88 32.71 32.65
C ASP A 454 48.00 33.73 31.52
N CYS A 455 49.19 33.73 30.91
CA CYS A 455 49.59 34.56 29.78
C CYS A 455 50.78 33.90 29.08
N ALA A 456 51.07 34.36 27.85
CA ALA A 456 52.19 33.85 27.05
C ALA A 456 53.51 33.94 27.81
N VAL A 457 54.24 32.83 27.90
CA VAL A 457 55.55 32.78 28.58
C VAL A 457 56.56 33.60 27.77
N ASP A 458 57.10 34.64 28.39
CA ASP A 458 58.14 35.51 27.83
C ASP A 458 59.17 35.83 28.91
N ALA A 459 60.45 35.87 28.53
CA ALA A 459 61.54 36.24 29.42
C ALA A 459 61.42 37.68 29.96
N ALA A 460 60.70 38.56 29.26
CA ALA A 460 60.40 39.92 29.72
C ALA A 460 59.18 39.99 30.68
N SER A 461 58.41 38.92 30.82
CA SER A 461 57.17 38.86 31.64
C SER A 461 57.26 37.68 32.63
N PRO A 462 58.07 37.81 33.70
CA PRO A 462 58.34 36.72 34.65
C PRO A 462 57.09 36.19 35.40
N GLU A 463 56.01 36.97 35.42
CA GLU A 463 54.71 36.59 35.94
C GLU A 463 53.99 35.54 35.08
N CYS A 464 54.28 35.48 33.78
CA CYS A 464 53.57 34.60 32.84
C CYS A 464 54.05 33.15 32.91
N GLY A 465 53.14 32.23 33.26
CA GLY A 465 53.41 30.79 33.33
C GLY A 465 52.83 29.97 32.17
N GLY A 466 52.13 30.59 31.22
CA GLY A 466 51.29 29.90 30.25
C GLY A 466 50.00 29.38 30.88
N ASN A 467 49.20 28.65 30.10
CA ASN A 467 48.01 27.96 30.61
C ASN A 467 48.40 26.97 31.71
N PRO A 468 47.58 26.81 32.77
CA PRO A 468 47.84 25.82 33.80
C PRO A 468 47.83 24.40 33.22
N ALA A 469 48.75 23.56 33.68
CA ALA A 469 48.84 22.17 33.24
C ALA A 469 47.61 21.33 33.67
N ASP A 470 47.00 21.69 34.80
CA ASP A 470 45.73 21.14 35.25
C ASP A 470 44.62 22.18 35.03
N PRO A 471 43.69 21.96 34.08
CA PRO A 471 42.60 22.90 33.82
C PRO A 471 41.59 22.98 34.97
N ALA A 472 41.62 22.05 35.93
CA ALA A 472 40.81 22.13 37.15
C ALA A 472 41.40 23.07 38.22
N THR A 473 42.54 23.74 37.95
CA THR A 473 43.13 24.65 38.94
C THR A 473 42.25 25.87 39.17
N ASP A 474 42.18 26.32 40.43
CA ASP A 474 41.48 27.56 40.76
C ASP A 474 42.19 28.77 40.13
N MET A 475 41.41 29.62 39.48
CA MET A 475 41.87 30.86 38.85
C MET A 475 41.50 32.07 39.71
N TYR A 476 42.41 33.03 39.82
CA TYR A 476 42.30 34.20 40.69
C TYR A 476 42.50 35.50 39.93
N LEU A 477 41.74 36.54 40.26
CA LEU A 477 41.83 37.83 39.57
C LEU A 477 43.22 38.50 39.69
N ASN A 478 43.96 38.26 40.76
CA ASN A 478 45.29 38.85 40.98
C ASN A 478 46.18 37.97 41.87
N ALA A 479 47.48 38.26 41.88
CA ALA A 479 48.47 37.54 42.68
C ALA A 479 48.15 37.57 44.19
N THR A 480 47.60 38.68 44.70
CA THR A 480 47.28 38.82 46.13
C THR A 480 46.22 37.82 46.57
N THR A 481 45.12 37.68 45.81
CA THR A 481 44.05 36.72 46.15
C THR A 481 44.51 35.28 45.99
N CYS A 482 45.31 34.99 44.97
CA CYS A 482 45.91 33.67 44.77
C CYS A 482 46.86 33.28 45.91
N CYS A 483 47.85 34.13 46.23
CA CYS A 483 48.85 33.88 47.28
C CYS A 483 48.18 33.65 48.63
N LYS A 484 47.19 34.48 48.99
CA LYS A 484 46.43 34.33 50.23
C LYS A 484 45.67 33.00 50.29
N ALA A 485 45.12 32.55 49.17
CA ALA A 485 44.31 31.33 49.11
C ALA A 485 45.14 30.05 49.05
N LYS A 486 46.24 30.06 48.28
CA LYS A 486 46.97 28.84 47.89
C LYS A 486 48.41 28.77 48.35
N VAL A 487 49.03 29.88 48.77
CA VAL A 487 50.44 29.97 49.20
C VAL A 487 50.56 30.67 50.56
N ASN A 488 49.78 30.23 51.53
CA ASN A 488 49.68 30.89 52.84
C ASN A 488 50.84 30.61 53.81
N TRP A 489 51.80 29.75 53.42
CA TRP A 489 53.02 29.46 54.18
C TRP A 489 54.18 30.39 53.83
N VAL A 490 54.09 31.14 52.73
CA VAL A 490 55.03 32.21 52.37
C VAL A 490 54.44 33.55 52.80
N ASP A 491 55.31 34.48 53.23
CA ASP A 491 54.87 35.85 53.48
C ASP A 491 54.13 36.41 52.26
N SER A 492 52.97 37.04 52.50
CA SER A 492 52.08 37.46 51.42
C SER A 492 52.75 38.47 50.48
N ALA A 493 53.61 39.36 50.98
CA ALA A 493 54.32 40.32 50.15
C ALA A 493 55.43 39.64 49.34
N THR A 494 56.12 38.66 49.94
CA THR A 494 57.09 37.82 49.22
C THR A 494 56.43 37.03 48.10
N CYS A 495 55.31 36.35 48.36
CA CYS A 495 54.60 35.58 47.33
C CYS A 495 54.11 36.48 46.20
N VAL A 496 53.48 37.62 46.50
CA VAL A 496 53.00 38.57 45.48
C VAL A 496 54.16 39.09 44.64
N SER A 497 55.28 39.48 45.27
CA SER A 497 56.46 39.94 44.52
C SER A 497 57.04 38.85 43.62
N MET A 498 57.18 37.61 44.12
CA MET A 498 57.64 36.49 43.29
C MET A 498 56.69 36.23 42.12
N SER A 499 55.38 36.37 42.35
CA SER A 499 54.32 36.18 41.36
C SER A 499 54.33 37.24 40.26
N GLU A 500 54.56 38.51 40.61
CA GLU A 500 54.46 39.63 39.68
C GLU A 500 55.79 40.02 39.04
N THR A 501 56.93 39.75 39.71
CA THR A 501 58.25 40.23 39.25
C THR A 501 59.26 39.11 39.03
N GLY A 502 58.94 37.87 39.42
CA GLY A 502 59.90 36.75 39.44
C GLY A 502 61.00 36.91 40.49
N VAL A 503 60.97 37.99 41.28
CA VAL A 503 61.97 38.29 42.30
C VAL A 503 61.28 38.30 43.65
N ALA A 504 61.83 37.55 44.60
CA ALA A 504 61.46 37.68 45.99
C ALA A 504 61.84 39.10 46.45
N VAL A 505 60.87 39.89 46.92
CA VAL A 505 61.24 41.01 47.78
C VAL A 505 61.97 40.43 48.98
N ASN A 506 63.16 40.95 49.27
CA ASN A 506 63.72 40.84 50.61
C ASN A 506 62.64 41.39 51.52
N ALA A 507 61.93 40.52 52.24
CA ALA A 507 60.80 40.95 53.04
C ALA A 507 61.27 42.14 53.88
N THR A 508 60.63 43.28 53.70
CA THR A 508 60.93 44.44 54.53
C THR A 508 60.41 44.06 55.90
N GLY A 509 61.28 43.53 56.77
CA GLY A 509 60.86 43.16 58.11
C GLY A 509 60.08 44.31 58.73
N SER A 510 59.06 43.99 59.52
CA SER A 510 58.01 44.91 59.95
C SER A 510 58.53 46.11 60.76
N GLY A 511 59.82 46.14 61.10
CA GLY A 511 60.45 47.15 61.95
C GLY A 511 60.08 47.00 63.42
N LYS A 512 59.23 46.03 63.75
CA LYS A 512 58.85 45.68 65.11
C LYS A 512 59.96 44.87 65.78
N TRP A 513 59.95 44.88 67.10
CA TRP A 513 60.89 44.12 67.92
C TRP A 513 60.25 42.83 68.38
N TYR A 514 60.98 41.72 68.31
CA TYR A 514 60.56 40.41 68.79
C TYR A 514 61.70 39.75 69.59
N VAL A 515 61.38 38.75 70.40
CA VAL A 515 62.42 37.99 71.13
C VAL A 515 63.04 36.95 70.21
N ASP A 516 64.33 37.10 69.97
CA ASP A 516 65.17 35.98 69.55
C ASP A 516 65.51 35.15 70.79
N TRP A 517 64.81 34.03 70.94
CA TRP A 517 64.97 33.14 72.08
C TRP A 517 66.30 32.39 72.09
N ALA A 518 66.99 32.28 70.95
CA ALA A 518 68.33 31.70 70.90
C ALA A 518 69.37 32.67 71.47
N LEU A 519 69.20 33.97 71.21
CA LEU A 519 70.05 35.02 71.75
C LEU A 519 69.60 35.50 73.15
N VAL A 520 68.36 35.20 73.54
CA VAL A 520 67.66 35.76 74.70
C VAL A 520 67.71 37.29 74.68
N LYS A 521 67.45 37.85 73.49
CA LYS A 521 67.45 39.30 73.24
C LYS A 521 66.26 39.72 72.39
N CYS A 522 65.81 40.94 72.60
CA CYS A 522 64.92 41.63 71.69
C CYS A 522 65.71 42.11 70.48
N VAL A 523 65.28 41.68 69.29
CA VAL A 523 65.89 42.02 68.01
C VAL A 523 64.84 42.61 67.09
N LYS A 524 65.28 43.44 66.14
CA LYS A 524 64.38 44.09 65.20
C LYS A 524 64.10 43.17 64.03
N ASP A 525 62.83 43.04 63.66
CA ASP A 525 62.36 42.41 62.43
C ASP A 525 62.72 43.29 61.24
N CYS A 526 63.76 42.91 60.53
CA CYS A 526 64.28 43.61 59.37
C CYS A 526 64.88 42.63 58.35
N PRO A 527 65.08 43.06 57.09
CA PRO A 527 65.72 42.22 56.09
C PRO A 527 67.07 41.70 56.60
N VAL A 528 67.40 40.44 56.28
CA VAL A 528 68.70 39.84 56.63
C VAL A 528 69.88 40.62 56.02
N SER A 529 69.62 41.42 54.99
CA SER A 529 70.59 42.34 54.36
C SER A 529 70.73 43.69 55.07
N ALA A 530 69.95 43.97 56.11
CA ALA A 530 70.06 45.22 56.85
C ALA A 530 71.36 45.21 57.67
N THR A 531 72.18 46.24 57.49
CA THR A 531 73.45 46.42 58.24
C THR A 531 73.23 46.95 59.66
N SER A 532 71.98 47.01 60.13
CA SER A 532 71.69 47.47 61.49
C SER A 532 72.16 46.41 62.50
N PRO A 533 72.98 46.78 63.49
CA PRO A 533 73.41 45.85 64.54
C PRO A 533 72.24 45.30 65.37
N GLU A 534 71.11 46.01 65.36
CA GLU A 534 69.88 45.62 66.04
C GLU A 534 69.05 44.57 65.27
N CYS A 535 69.46 44.23 64.04
CA CYS A 535 68.68 43.38 63.16
C CYS A 535 68.79 41.90 63.49
N GLY A 536 67.66 41.25 63.78
CA GLY A 536 67.57 39.81 64.04
C GLY A 536 67.26 38.95 62.82
N GLY A 537 67.04 39.59 61.67
CA GLY A 537 66.42 38.94 60.52
C GLY A 537 64.89 38.88 60.63
N LEU A 538 64.26 38.15 59.71
CA LEU A 538 62.81 38.16 59.53
C LEU A 538 62.10 37.35 60.62
N ALA A 539 61.17 38.01 61.31
CA ALA A 539 60.32 37.36 62.30
C ALA A 539 59.30 36.45 61.61
N ALA A 540 59.12 35.25 62.13
CA ALA A 540 57.96 34.42 61.78
C ALA A 540 56.67 35.09 62.25
N SER A 541 55.56 34.84 61.55
CA SER A 541 54.26 35.47 61.82
C SER A 541 53.78 35.32 63.28
N TRP A 542 54.07 34.18 63.91
CA TRP A 542 53.72 33.92 65.32
C TRP A 542 54.54 34.74 66.31
N GLN A 543 55.79 35.12 65.97
CA GLN A 543 56.63 35.99 66.80
C GLN A 543 56.05 37.42 66.84
N LEU A 544 55.47 37.88 65.72
CA LEU A 544 54.84 39.19 65.63
C LEU A 544 53.41 39.22 66.21
N GLN A 545 52.67 38.11 66.15
CA GLN A 545 51.32 38.03 66.72
C GLN A 545 51.30 38.14 68.26
N ASN A 546 52.31 37.57 68.94
CA ASN A 546 52.37 37.53 70.41
C ASN A 546 53.46 38.42 71.03
N GLY A 547 54.24 39.13 70.21
CA GLY A 547 55.38 39.90 70.70
C GLY A 547 55.95 40.89 69.68
N GLY A 548 55.13 41.39 68.74
CA GLY A 548 55.54 42.46 67.84
C GLY A 548 55.49 43.83 68.53
N HIS A 549 56.59 44.24 69.15
CA HIS A 549 56.69 45.46 69.95
C HIS A 549 57.12 46.67 69.12
N GLY A 550 56.62 47.86 69.48
CA GLY A 550 56.97 49.10 68.77
C GLY A 550 58.40 49.59 69.03
N THR A 551 58.99 49.20 70.16
CA THR A 551 60.36 49.59 70.55
C THR A 551 61.09 48.43 71.24
N ALA A 552 62.42 48.47 71.25
CA ALA A 552 63.25 47.50 71.97
C ALA A 552 62.93 47.47 73.47
N ALA A 553 62.73 48.65 74.07
CA ALA A 553 62.40 48.79 75.49
C ALA A 553 61.05 48.14 75.85
N ASP A 554 60.06 48.28 74.96
CA ASP A 554 58.74 47.64 75.13
C ASP A 554 58.85 46.11 75.05
N CYS A 555 59.61 45.60 74.06
CA CYS A 555 59.90 44.17 73.98
C CYS A 555 60.60 43.66 75.25
N CYS A 556 61.62 44.37 75.71
CA CYS A 556 62.41 43.98 76.87
C CYS A 556 61.61 43.97 78.17
N SER A 557 60.85 45.04 78.42
CA SER A 557 60.04 45.16 79.62
C SER A 557 58.88 44.16 79.66
N THR A 558 58.37 43.74 78.50
CA THR A 558 57.22 42.84 78.42
C THR A 558 57.63 41.36 78.38
N GLN A 559 58.67 41.02 77.60
CA GLN A 559 59.02 39.63 77.30
C GLN A 559 60.28 39.14 78.03
N LEU A 560 61.16 40.05 78.46
CA LEU A 560 62.47 39.74 79.06
C LEU A 560 62.74 40.56 80.34
N GLN A 561 61.71 40.76 81.18
CA GLN A 561 61.79 41.59 82.39
C GLN A 561 62.87 41.15 83.42
N TRP A 562 63.34 39.90 83.33
CA TRP A 562 64.42 39.36 84.15
C TRP A 562 65.83 39.63 83.59
N VAL A 563 65.93 40.13 82.35
CA VAL A 563 67.19 40.52 81.71
C VAL A 563 67.44 42.00 81.99
N ASN A 564 68.68 42.38 82.26
CA ASN A 564 69.06 43.77 82.48
C ASN A 564 68.70 44.61 81.23
N ALA A 565 68.02 45.75 81.44
CA ALA A 565 67.44 46.56 80.37
C ALA A 565 68.46 46.98 79.28
N THR A 566 69.71 47.27 79.66
CA THR A 566 70.77 47.66 78.71
C THR A 566 71.43 46.48 77.98
N ALA A 567 71.22 45.25 78.44
CA ALA A 567 71.74 44.03 77.79
C ALA A 567 70.66 43.24 77.03
N CYS A 568 69.40 43.68 77.14
CA CYS A 568 68.22 42.93 76.73
C CYS A 568 67.93 43.04 75.23
N HIS A 569 68.45 44.04 74.53
CA HIS A 569 68.32 44.15 73.08
C HIS A 569 69.70 44.20 72.39
N LEU A 570 69.71 43.92 71.08
CA LEU A 570 70.88 44.15 70.24
C LEU A 570 71.05 45.64 69.92
#